data_AF-A0A1J5PAA5-F1
#
_entry.id   AF-A0A1J5PAA5-F1
#
_cell.length_a   1.000
_cell.length_b   1.000
_cell.length_c   1.000
_cell.angle_alpha   90.00
_cell.angle_beta   90.00
_cell.angle_gamma   90.00
#
_symmetry.space_group_name_H-M   'P 1'
#
loop_
_entity.id
_entity.type
_entity.pdbx_description
1 polymer ?
#
loop_
_entity_poly.entity_id
_entity_poly.type
_entity_poly.pdbx_seq_one_letter_code
_entity_poly.pdbx_strand_id
1 'polypeptide(L)'
;MKANGNFIPVEATPATVQSGQTPITLDWDYLQGAYSKASNSAVDWKVVVPSDAVYGGFYAQAVVKNSPHPAAARLWQEFMYSDQGQNIWLKGGARPIRLDAMQAANTANATYLAALPPIPAGATPVFASLDKIIAAKNTVATQWGKF
;
A
#
# COMPACT_ATOMS: atom_id res chain seq x y z
N MET A 1 -17.05 8.10 14.49
CA MET A 1 -17.18 8.75 13.16
C MET A 1 -18.62 8.72 12.63
N LYS A 2 -19.34 7.58 12.72
CA LYS A 2 -20.73 7.47 12.25
C LYS A 2 -21.71 8.38 12.98
N ALA A 3 -21.66 8.42 14.32
CA ALA A 3 -22.49 9.33 15.13
C ALA A 3 -22.28 10.83 14.82
N ASN A 4 -21.11 11.19 14.28
CA ASN A 4 -20.77 12.58 13.93
C ASN A 4 -20.99 12.87 12.43
N GLY A 5 -21.55 11.93 11.65
CA GLY A 5 -21.77 12.09 10.20
C GLY A 5 -20.51 12.03 9.32
N ASN A 6 -19.33 11.80 9.90
CA ASN A 6 -18.05 11.86 9.20
C ASN A 6 -17.58 10.52 8.62
N PHE A 7 -18.40 9.47 8.69
CA PHE A 7 -18.07 8.16 8.14
C PHE A 7 -18.87 7.89 6.87
N ILE A 8 -18.16 7.74 5.77
CA ILE A 8 -18.71 7.36 4.47
C ILE A 8 -18.37 5.87 4.26
N PRO A 9 -19.33 4.94 4.36
CA PRO A 9 -19.07 3.49 4.32
C PRO A 9 -18.95 2.95 2.89
N VAL A 10 -18.60 3.80 1.93
CA VAL A 10 -18.38 3.41 0.53
C VAL A 10 -16.94 3.71 0.13
N GLU A 11 -16.44 2.96 -0.83
CA GLU A 11 -15.08 3.14 -1.35
C GLU A 11 -14.88 4.54 -1.93
N ALA A 12 -13.73 5.14 -1.63
CA ALA A 12 -13.34 6.39 -2.25
C ALA A 12 -12.94 6.14 -3.71
N THR A 13 -13.54 6.86 -4.63
CA THR A 13 -13.20 6.81 -6.05
C THR A 13 -12.53 8.11 -6.50
N PRO A 14 -11.76 8.10 -7.60
CA PRO A 14 -11.28 9.33 -8.21
C PRO A 14 -12.36 10.39 -8.41
N ALA A 15 -13.56 9.99 -8.82
CA ALA A 15 -14.69 10.88 -9.06
C ALA A 15 -15.23 11.53 -7.76
N THR A 16 -15.35 10.76 -6.68
CA THR A 16 -15.83 11.28 -5.38
C THR A 16 -14.81 12.20 -4.71
N VAL A 17 -13.52 12.00 -4.96
CA VAL A 17 -12.47 12.91 -4.49
C VAL A 17 -12.48 14.20 -5.31
N GLN A 18 -12.55 14.11 -6.64
CA GLN A 18 -12.62 15.27 -7.54
C GLN A 18 -13.85 16.15 -7.31
N SER A 19 -14.99 15.55 -6.96
CA SER A 19 -16.22 16.30 -6.64
C SER A 19 -16.23 16.90 -5.23
N GLY A 20 -15.23 16.60 -4.39
CA GLY A 20 -15.15 17.04 -3.00
C GLY A 20 -16.04 16.26 -2.02
N GLN A 21 -16.75 15.22 -2.47
CA GLN A 21 -17.58 14.37 -1.61
C GLN A 21 -16.75 13.54 -0.62
N THR A 22 -15.51 13.19 -0.98
CA THR A 22 -14.60 12.43 -0.13
C THR A 22 -13.32 13.23 0.14
N PRO A 23 -13.35 14.19 1.08
CA PRO A 23 -12.22 15.10 1.33
C PRO A 23 -11.03 14.44 2.02
N ILE A 24 -11.25 13.30 2.69
CA ILE A 24 -10.22 12.53 3.39
C ILE A 24 -10.37 11.07 3.00
N THR A 25 -9.26 10.43 2.65
CA THR A 25 -9.19 9.00 2.38
C THR A 25 -8.04 8.37 3.18
N LEU A 26 -8.19 7.08 3.50
CA LEU A 26 -7.18 6.28 4.18
C LEU A 26 -6.78 5.15 3.24
N ASP A 27 -5.55 5.19 2.75
CA ASP A 27 -5.03 4.18 1.82
C ASP A 27 -3.49 4.13 1.89
N TRP A 28 -2.88 3.25 1.11
CA TRP A 28 -1.43 3.13 0.99
C TRP A 28 -0.79 4.39 0.44
N ASP A 29 0.37 4.74 1.00
CA ASP A 29 1.14 5.92 0.63
C ASP A 29 1.50 5.97 -0.87
N TYR A 30 1.88 4.83 -1.45
CA TYR A 30 2.23 4.75 -2.88
C TYR A 30 1.01 4.94 -3.80
N LEU A 31 -0.17 4.43 -3.40
CA LEU A 31 -1.41 4.64 -4.16
C LEU A 31 -1.82 6.10 -4.11
N GLN A 32 -1.77 6.70 -2.91
CA GLN A 32 -2.08 8.12 -2.73
C GLN A 32 -1.08 9.04 -3.42
N GLY A 33 0.21 8.68 -3.40
CA GLY A 33 1.26 9.39 -4.11
C GLY A 33 1.09 9.33 -5.63
N ALA A 34 0.69 8.17 -6.17
CA ALA A 34 0.36 8.04 -7.59
C ALA A 34 -0.90 8.83 -7.95
N TYR A 35 -1.93 8.78 -7.11
CA TYR A 35 -3.18 9.52 -7.30
C TYR A 35 -2.95 11.04 -7.29
N SER A 36 -2.15 11.56 -6.34
CA SER A 36 -1.77 12.97 -6.25
C SER A 36 -1.10 13.48 -7.54
N LYS A 37 -0.26 12.65 -8.16
CA LYS A 37 0.38 12.98 -9.44
C LYS A 37 -0.60 12.93 -10.62
N ALA A 38 -1.55 12.00 -10.60
CA ALA A 38 -2.52 11.81 -11.68
C ALA A 38 -3.69 12.81 -11.64
N SER A 39 -4.03 13.36 -10.47
CA SER A 39 -5.17 14.29 -10.32
C SER A 39 -4.94 15.65 -10.98
N ASN A 40 -3.70 15.95 -11.41
CA ASN A 40 -3.30 17.02 -12.33
C ASN A 40 -4.05 18.36 -12.12
N SER A 41 -4.10 18.83 -10.88
CA SER A 41 -4.68 20.13 -10.46
C SER A 41 -6.20 20.22 -10.36
N ALA A 42 -6.96 19.14 -10.57
CA ALA A 42 -8.41 19.17 -10.36
C ALA A 42 -8.78 19.38 -8.88
N VAL A 43 -7.92 18.94 -7.98
CA VAL A 43 -8.03 19.10 -6.53
C VAL A 43 -6.63 19.26 -5.92
N ASP A 44 -6.51 20.07 -4.86
CA ASP A 44 -5.29 20.16 -4.05
C ASP A 44 -5.19 18.92 -3.14
N TRP A 45 -4.60 17.85 -3.67
CA TRP A 45 -4.53 16.56 -2.99
C TRP A 45 -3.21 16.38 -2.23
N LYS A 46 -3.29 16.54 -0.90
CA LYS A 46 -2.15 16.37 0.01
C LYS A 46 -2.09 14.96 0.58
N VAL A 47 -0.92 14.33 0.47
CA VAL A 47 -0.64 13.02 1.08
C VAL A 47 0.15 13.22 2.37
N VAL A 48 -0.31 12.61 3.46
CA VAL A 48 0.34 12.65 4.77
C VAL A 48 0.37 11.25 5.36
N VAL A 49 1.54 10.84 5.88
CA VAL A 49 1.67 9.67 6.76
C VAL A 49 1.67 10.18 8.20
N PRO A 50 0.69 9.79 9.05
CA PRO A 50 0.65 10.21 10.44
C PRO A 50 1.88 9.74 11.22
N SER A 51 2.40 10.60 12.11
CA SER A 51 3.60 10.32 12.90
C SER A 51 3.34 9.46 14.14
N ASP A 52 2.10 9.42 14.61
CA ASP A 52 1.65 8.68 15.80
C ASP A 52 1.44 7.18 15.51
N ALA A 53 1.22 6.80 14.26
CA ALA A 53 1.14 5.41 13.85
C ALA A 53 1.56 5.23 12.38
N VAL A 54 2.77 4.72 12.16
CA VAL A 54 3.22 4.25 10.84
C VAL A 54 2.98 2.75 10.76
N TYR A 55 1.95 2.34 10.02
CA TYR A 55 1.59 0.93 9.85
C TYR A 55 2.03 0.42 8.48
N GLY A 56 2.84 -0.63 8.47
CA GLY A 56 3.27 -1.33 7.26
C GLY A 56 2.44 -2.59 7.03
N GLY A 57 2.26 -2.96 5.77
CA GLY A 57 1.67 -4.24 5.40
C GLY A 57 2.24 -4.79 4.11
N PHE A 58 1.98 -6.09 3.90
CA PHE A 58 2.44 -6.81 2.73
C PHE A 58 1.26 -7.37 1.96
N TYR A 59 1.37 -7.38 0.64
CA TYR A 59 0.53 -8.19 -0.22
C TYR A 59 1.17 -9.57 -0.36
N ALA A 60 0.52 -10.59 0.19
CA ALA A 60 0.94 -11.98 0.02
C ALA A 60 0.41 -12.55 -1.30
N GLN A 61 1.19 -13.41 -1.92
CA GLN A 61 0.80 -14.12 -3.13
C GLN A 61 1.04 -15.62 -2.95
N ALA A 62 0.25 -16.42 -3.66
CA ALA A 62 0.34 -17.86 -3.61
C ALA A 62 0.10 -18.47 -4.99
N VAL A 63 0.73 -19.63 -5.23
CA VAL A 63 0.42 -20.47 -6.38
C VAL A 63 -0.74 -21.39 -6.02
N VAL A 64 -1.85 -21.29 -6.76
CA VAL A 64 -3.01 -22.17 -6.57
C VAL A 64 -2.62 -23.62 -6.85
N LYS A 65 -2.94 -24.53 -5.92
CA LYS A 65 -2.56 -25.95 -5.98
C LYS A 65 -2.93 -26.64 -7.30
N ASN A 66 -4.12 -26.31 -7.83
CA ASN A 66 -4.67 -26.90 -9.06
C ASN A 66 -4.63 -25.93 -10.24
N SER A 67 -3.67 -24.98 -10.26
CA SER A 67 -3.51 -24.09 -11.41
C SER A 67 -3.29 -24.88 -12.71
N PRO A 68 -3.91 -24.50 -13.84
CA PRO A 68 -3.64 -25.13 -15.14
C PRO A 68 -2.19 -24.88 -15.61
N HIS A 69 -1.50 -23.87 -15.05
CA HIS A 69 -0.13 -23.51 -15.42
C HIS A 69 0.75 -23.29 -14.17
N PRO A 70 1.01 -24.35 -13.36
CA PRO A 70 1.70 -24.20 -12.07
C PRO A 70 3.17 -23.82 -12.25
N ALA A 71 3.83 -24.28 -13.31
CA ALA A 71 5.22 -23.92 -13.61
C ALA A 71 5.34 -22.43 -14.00
N ALA A 72 4.43 -21.92 -14.83
CA ALA A 72 4.40 -20.50 -15.19
C ALA A 72 4.12 -19.61 -13.98
N ALA A 73 3.21 -20.02 -13.10
CA ALA A 73 2.93 -19.29 -11.86
C ALA A 73 4.14 -19.22 -10.92
N ARG A 74 4.93 -20.31 -10.81
CA ARG A 74 6.18 -20.32 -10.04
C ARG A 74 7.25 -19.43 -10.69
N LEU A 75 7.43 -19.54 -12.00
CA LEU A 75 8.36 -18.67 -12.74
C LEU A 75 8.01 -17.18 -12.56
N TRP A 76 6.72 -16.85 -12.54
CA TRP A 76 6.26 -15.50 -12.26
C TRP A 76 6.63 -15.05 -10.84
N GLN A 77 6.45 -15.89 -9.82
CA GLN A 77 6.91 -15.59 -8.45
C GLN A 77 8.42 -15.33 -8.41
N GLU A 78 9.23 -16.19 -9.05
CA GLU A 78 10.69 -16.00 -9.14
C GLU A 78 11.04 -14.65 -9.79
N PHE A 79 10.38 -14.29 -10.89
CA PHE A 79 10.57 -12.99 -11.52
C PHE A 79 10.19 -11.84 -10.59
N MET A 80 9.04 -11.91 -9.92
CA MET A 80 8.58 -10.86 -9.02
C MET A 80 9.55 -10.61 -7.87
N TYR A 81 10.18 -11.68 -7.36
CA TYR A 81 11.19 -11.59 -6.31
C TYR A 81 12.61 -11.38 -6.83
N SER A 82 12.86 -11.32 -8.13
CA SER A 82 14.15 -10.90 -8.69
C SER A 82 14.42 -9.41 -8.48
N ASP A 83 15.66 -8.96 -8.63
CA ASP A 83 16.00 -7.54 -8.54
C ASP A 83 15.25 -6.70 -9.58
N GLN A 84 15.00 -7.27 -10.76
CA GLN A 84 14.19 -6.62 -11.80
C GLN A 84 12.74 -6.44 -11.36
N GLY A 85 12.11 -7.51 -10.87
CA GLY A 85 10.71 -7.47 -10.39
C GLY A 85 10.55 -6.51 -9.21
N GLN A 86 11.47 -6.53 -8.26
CA GLN A 86 11.44 -5.64 -7.11
C GLN A 86 11.68 -4.17 -7.50
N ASN A 87 12.55 -3.89 -8.48
CA ASN A 87 12.72 -2.53 -9.01
C ASN A 87 11.47 -2.02 -9.76
N ILE A 88 10.65 -2.89 -10.35
CA ILE A 88 9.35 -2.51 -10.92
C ILE A 88 8.40 -2.04 -9.81
N TRP A 89 8.35 -2.75 -8.68
CA TRP A 89 7.58 -2.30 -7.51
C TRP A 89 8.10 -0.97 -6.95
N LEU A 90 9.42 -0.83 -6.86
CA LEU A 90 10.06 0.40 -6.40
C LEU A 90 9.71 1.59 -7.30
N LYS A 91 9.70 1.40 -8.63
CA LYS A 91 9.25 2.40 -9.61
C LYS A 91 7.79 2.83 -9.37
N GLY A 92 6.95 1.91 -8.92
CA GLY A 92 5.56 2.18 -8.54
C GLY A 92 5.40 2.93 -7.22
N GLY A 93 6.50 3.26 -6.52
CA GLY A 93 6.50 3.96 -5.23
C GLY A 93 6.30 3.03 -4.03
N ALA A 94 6.18 1.72 -4.24
CA ALA A 94 6.11 0.74 -3.15
C ALA A 94 7.51 0.46 -2.57
N ARG A 95 7.59 0.07 -1.31
CA ARG A 95 8.82 -0.43 -0.68
C ARG A 95 8.88 -1.95 -0.84
N PRO A 96 9.67 -2.50 -1.78
CA PRO A 96 9.71 -3.93 -2.05
C PRO A 96 10.28 -4.72 -0.86
N ILE A 97 9.86 -5.98 -0.69
CA ILE A 97 10.28 -6.81 0.45
C ILE A 97 11.81 -7.06 0.47
N ARG A 98 12.46 -7.05 -0.70
CA ARG A 98 13.91 -7.22 -0.81
C ARG A 98 14.69 -5.90 -0.78
N LEU A 99 14.04 -4.76 -0.49
CA LEU A 99 14.68 -3.43 -0.62
C LEU A 99 16.00 -3.35 0.13
N ASP A 100 16.05 -3.76 1.40
CA ASP A 100 17.26 -3.70 2.22
C ASP A 100 18.41 -4.53 1.61
N ALA A 101 18.10 -5.75 1.17
CA ALA A 101 19.08 -6.63 0.52
C ALA A 101 19.56 -6.04 -0.82
N MET A 102 18.67 -5.43 -1.59
CA MET A 102 19.01 -4.77 -2.85
C MET A 102 19.83 -3.50 -2.64
N GLN A 103 19.59 -2.74 -1.57
CA GLN A 103 20.42 -1.58 -1.22
C GLN A 103 21.82 -2.02 -0.79
N ALA A 104 21.93 -3.06 0.05
CA ALA A 104 23.22 -3.62 0.44
C ALA A 104 24.02 -4.17 -0.76
N ALA A 105 23.31 -4.75 -1.74
CA ALA A 105 23.91 -5.27 -2.97
C ALA A 105 24.10 -4.23 -4.09
N ASN A 106 23.69 -2.97 -3.88
CA ASN A 106 23.67 -1.90 -4.91
C ASN A 106 22.86 -2.24 -6.16
N THR A 107 21.80 -3.04 -6.03
CA THR A 107 20.89 -3.41 -7.14
C THR A 107 19.54 -2.68 -7.08
N ALA A 108 19.27 -1.94 -6.00
CA ALA A 108 18.16 -1.01 -5.94
C ALA A 108 18.40 0.20 -6.85
N ASN A 109 17.43 0.51 -7.71
CA ASN A 109 17.51 1.68 -8.59
C ASN A 109 17.45 2.97 -7.76
N ALA A 110 18.53 3.75 -7.79
CA ALA A 110 18.68 4.97 -7.00
C ALA A 110 17.60 6.03 -7.30
N THR A 111 17.22 6.18 -8.58
CA THR A 111 16.18 7.13 -8.99
C THR A 111 14.83 6.76 -8.40
N TYR A 112 14.45 5.49 -8.41
CA TYR A 112 13.17 5.04 -7.86
C TYR A 112 13.18 5.07 -6.33
N LEU A 113 14.29 4.71 -5.71
CA LEU A 113 14.47 4.82 -4.26
C LEU A 113 14.28 6.26 -3.78
N ALA A 114 14.89 7.24 -4.45
CA ALA A 114 14.75 8.66 -4.11
C ALA A 114 13.34 9.22 -4.35
N ALA A 115 12.53 8.53 -5.18
CA ALA A 115 11.17 8.93 -5.51
C ALA A 115 10.09 8.30 -4.61
N LEU A 116 10.50 7.47 -3.63
CA LEU A 116 9.57 6.89 -2.66
C LEU A 116 8.81 7.98 -1.89
N PRO A 117 7.52 7.75 -1.55
CA PRO A 117 6.81 8.64 -0.64
C PRO A 117 7.56 8.80 0.68
N PRO A 118 7.68 10.02 1.23
CA PRO A 118 8.35 10.23 2.51
C PRO A 118 7.53 9.63 3.65
N ILE A 119 8.23 9.06 4.64
CA ILE A 119 7.67 8.72 5.96
C ILE A 119 8.20 9.71 7.00
N PRO A 120 7.52 9.90 8.14
CA PRO A 120 8.01 10.78 9.19
C PRO A 120 9.43 10.38 9.63
N ALA A 121 10.29 11.39 9.84
CA ALA A 121 11.69 11.15 10.20
C ALA A 121 11.78 10.33 11.51
N GLY A 122 12.61 9.28 11.49
CA GLY A 122 12.78 8.38 12.64
C GLY A 122 11.60 7.43 12.88
N ALA A 123 10.55 7.45 12.05
CA ALA A 123 9.46 6.50 12.18
C ALA A 123 9.89 5.11 11.72
N THR A 124 9.59 4.12 12.55
CA THR A 124 9.74 2.70 12.20
C THR A 124 8.35 2.14 11.92
N PRO A 125 8.07 1.66 10.70
CA PRO A 125 6.79 1.02 10.42
C PRO A 125 6.55 -0.19 11.31
N VAL A 126 5.36 -0.27 11.89
CA VAL A 126 4.90 -1.42 12.66
C VAL A 126 4.23 -2.39 11.70
N PHE A 127 4.65 -3.66 11.76
CA PHE A 127 4.01 -4.75 11.03
C PHE A 127 3.30 -5.67 12.02
N ALA A 128 2.00 -5.89 11.83
CA ALA A 128 1.26 -6.80 12.69
C ALA A 128 1.69 -8.26 12.44
N SER A 129 1.73 -9.05 13.52
CA SER A 129 1.86 -10.50 13.41
C SER A 129 0.62 -11.10 12.72
N LEU A 130 0.77 -12.29 12.14
CA LEU A 130 -0.32 -13.00 11.49
C LEU A 130 -1.53 -13.17 12.42
N ASP A 131 -1.32 -13.57 13.68
CA ASP A 131 -2.40 -13.71 14.66
C ASP A 131 -3.16 -12.41 14.90
N LYS A 132 -2.45 -11.27 14.95
CA LYS A 132 -3.07 -9.95 15.10
C LYS A 132 -3.88 -9.58 13.86
N ILE A 133 -3.37 -9.88 12.66
CA ILE A 133 -4.09 -9.65 11.40
C ILE A 133 -5.36 -10.50 11.35
N ILE A 134 -5.29 -11.78 11.74
CA ILE A 134 -6.46 -12.69 11.78
C ILE A 134 -7.49 -12.19 12.79
N ALA A 135 -7.06 -11.83 14.01
CA ALA A 135 -7.95 -11.28 15.02
C ALA A 135 -8.62 -9.98 14.54
N ALA A 136 -7.84 -9.04 13.97
CA ALA A 136 -8.35 -7.79 13.42
C ALA A 136 -9.36 -8.03 12.28
N LYS A 137 -9.06 -8.96 11.36
CA LYS A 137 -9.98 -9.35 10.28
C LYS A 137 -11.32 -9.83 10.82
N ASN A 138 -11.31 -10.70 11.82
CA ASN A 138 -12.54 -11.22 12.43
C ASN A 138 -13.34 -10.10 13.13
N THR A 139 -12.66 -9.20 13.83
CA THR A 139 -13.29 -8.04 14.46
C THR A 139 -13.94 -7.13 13.40
N VAL A 140 -13.20 -6.77 12.34
CA VAL A 140 -13.74 -5.94 11.25
C VAL A 140 -14.92 -6.64 10.58
N ALA A 141 -14.81 -7.92 10.21
CA ALA A 141 -15.90 -8.64 9.56
C ALA A 141 -17.20 -8.68 10.38
N THR A 142 -17.09 -8.70 11.72
CA THR A 142 -18.26 -8.80 12.59
C THR A 142 -18.78 -7.45 13.08
N GLN A 143 -17.94 -6.41 13.11
CA GLN A 143 -18.27 -5.13 13.75
C GLN A 143 -18.24 -3.92 12.80
N TRP A 144 -17.76 -4.07 11.57
CA TRP A 144 -17.69 -2.95 10.63
C TRP A 144 -19.06 -2.32 10.38
N GLY A 145 -19.15 -0.99 10.50
CA GLY A 145 -20.39 -0.23 10.33
C GLY A 145 -21.42 -0.34 11.45
N LYS A 146 -21.17 -1.16 12.50
CA LYS A 146 -22.02 -1.24 13.70
C LYS A 146 -21.71 -0.15 14.74
N PHE A 147 -20.53 0.47 14.65
CA PHE A 147 -20.13 1.64 15.44
C PHE A 147 -20.52 2.96 14.77
#